data_AF-I1CMR2-F1
#
_entry.id   AF-I1CMR2-F1
#
_cell.length_a   1.000
_cell.length_b   1.000
_cell.length_c   1.000
_cell.angle_alpha   90.00
_cell.angle_beta   90.00
_cell.angle_gamma   90.00
#
_symmetry.space_group_name_H-M   'P 1'
#
loop_
_entity.id
_entity.type
_entity.pdbx_description
1 polymer ?
#
loop_
_entity_poly.entity_id
_entity_poly.type
_entity_poly.pdbx_seq_one_letter_code
_entity_poly.pdbx_strand_id
1 'polypeptide(L)'
;MEYKLTKSDLQPIMKTFLSQLRTLIGSTPHLVTFEPAKKSGITALEKDNWIRSRTFENVANTISTLKSLGQLVDEIPNMVVQDHINSKVRASLNCLAAVRQSLSEEDYLKALRDSIDAIELAEKAFFDPTMVSMLYFPDEHKYAIYMPLFVPTSVPLLAALVKEIKKLKQKKKEKEAKEKKE
;
A
#
# COMPACT_ATOMS: atom_id res chain seq x y z
N MET A 1 -37.85 27.12 38.11
CA MET A 1 -37.96 25.67 38.33
C MET A 1 -36.59 25.06 38.12
N GLU A 2 -35.87 24.73 39.19
CA GLU A 2 -34.58 24.03 39.09
C GLU A 2 -34.86 22.54 38.85
N TYR A 3 -34.60 22.07 37.63
CA TYR A 3 -34.60 20.64 37.34
C TYR A 3 -33.38 20.00 38.00
N LYS A 4 -33.58 19.29 39.10
CA LYS A 4 -32.55 18.46 39.73
C LYS A 4 -32.59 17.07 39.11
N LEU A 5 -31.63 16.79 38.22
CA LEU A 5 -31.39 15.44 37.70
C LEU A 5 -30.93 14.52 38.83
N THR A 6 -31.70 13.46 39.10
CA THR A 6 -31.34 12.45 40.10
C THR A 6 -30.56 11.32 39.42
N LYS A 7 -29.70 10.60 40.17
CA LYS A 7 -28.96 9.44 39.64
C LYS A 7 -29.86 8.39 38.98
N SER A 8 -31.08 8.21 39.47
CA SER A 8 -32.06 7.28 38.90
C SER A 8 -32.52 7.68 37.49
N ASP A 9 -32.58 8.99 37.20
CA ASP A 9 -33.02 9.51 35.91
C ASP A 9 -31.93 9.35 34.84
N LEU A 10 -30.66 9.38 35.26
CA LEU A 10 -29.48 9.22 34.40
C LEU A 10 -29.15 7.76 34.08
N GLN A 11 -29.58 6.81 34.91
CA GLN A 11 -29.33 5.37 34.72
C GLN A 11 -29.79 4.81 33.36
N PRO A 12 -31.04 5.02 32.90
CA PRO A 12 -31.50 4.48 31.62
C PRO A 12 -30.74 5.09 30.43
N ILE A 13 -30.49 6.40 30.47
CA ILE A 13 -29.72 7.11 29.43
C ILE A 13 -28.30 6.56 29.37
N MET A 14 -27.67 6.35 30.52
CA MET A 14 -26.30 5.84 30.59
C MET A 14 -26.19 4.38 30.14
N LYS A 15 -27.22 3.56 30.37
CA LYS A 15 -27.30 2.20 29.81
C LYS A 15 -27.36 2.22 28.28
N THR A 16 -28.18 3.09 27.69
CA THR A 16 -28.27 3.24 26.24
C THR A 16 -26.96 3.74 25.65
N PHE A 17 -26.35 4.77 26.26
CA PHE A 17 -25.04 5.28 25.85
C PHE A 17 -23.96 4.19 25.89
N LEU A 18 -23.88 3.42 27.00
CA LEU A 18 -22.92 2.33 27.12
C LEU A 18 -23.17 1.21 26.10
N SER A 19 -24.44 0.91 25.79
CA SER A 19 -24.78 -0.05 24.74
C SER A 19 -24.30 0.44 23.37
N GLN A 20 -24.56 1.71 23.03
CA GLN A 20 -24.14 2.30 21.76
C GLN A 20 -22.61 2.41 21.66
N LEU A 21 -21.95 2.79 22.76
CA LEU A 21 -20.49 2.85 22.84
C LEU A 21 -19.86 1.46 22.65
N ARG A 22 -20.42 0.42 23.28
CA ARG A 22 -19.99 -0.97 23.08
C ARG A 22 -20.12 -1.40 21.62
N THR A 23 -21.23 -1.07 20.97
CA THR A 23 -21.42 -1.34 19.54
C THR A 23 -20.38 -0.62 18.68
N LEU A 24 -20.11 0.65 18.97
CA LEU A 24 -19.14 1.45 18.20
C LEU A 24 -17.70 0.92 18.35
N ILE A 25 -17.36 0.38 19.52
CA ILE A 25 -16.06 -0.25 19.80
C ILE A 25 -15.98 -1.68 19.25
N GLY A 26 -17.05 -2.20 18.63
CA GLY A 26 -17.06 -3.52 18.00
C GLY A 26 -17.35 -4.68 18.96
N SER A 27 -17.85 -4.40 20.17
CA SER A 27 -18.40 -5.46 21.04
C SER A 27 -19.80 -5.85 20.54
N THR A 28 -19.93 -7.03 19.93
CA THR A 28 -21.24 -7.57 19.52
C THR A 28 -21.89 -8.33 20.69
N PRO A 29 -23.12 -7.98 21.09
CA PRO A 29 -23.75 -8.55 22.27
C PRO A 29 -24.51 -9.83 21.91
N HIS A 30 -23.85 -10.86 21.38
CA HIS A 30 -24.60 -11.95 20.73
C HIS A 30 -24.34 -13.36 21.26
N LEU A 31 -23.47 -13.58 22.26
CA LEU A 31 -23.21 -14.96 22.73
C LEU A 31 -23.29 -15.19 24.24
N VAL A 32 -23.29 -14.15 25.09
CA VAL A 32 -23.37 -14.34 26.55
C VAL A 32 -24.34 -13.37 27.21
N THR A 33 -25.35 -13.93 27.86
CA THR A 33 -26.46 -13.20 28.48
C THR A 33 -26.03 -12.42 29.73
N PHE A 34 -25.00 -12.86 30.47
CA PHE A 34 -24.42 -12.08 31.57
C PHE A 34 -23.09 -12.68 32.06
N GLU A 35 -22.01 -11.89 32.08
CA GLU A 35 -20.83 -12.15 32.92
C GLU A 35 -20.59 -10.88 33.77
N PRO A 36 -20.47 -11.00 35.10
CA PRO A 36 -20.30 -9.81 35.95
C PRO A 36 -18.90 -9.21 35.76
N ALA A 37 -18.85 -7.97 35.26
CA ALA A 37 -17.63 -7.18 35.21
C ALA A 37 -17.21 -6.77 36.63
N LYS A 38 -16.30 -7.54 37.25
CA LYS A 38 -15.95 -7.41 38.68
C LYS A 38 -15.28 -6.08 39.07
N LYS A 39 -14.61 -5.38 38.15
CA LYS A 39 -13.81 -4.17 38.46
C LYS A 39 -13.85 -3.04 37.42
N SER A 40 -13.80 -3.32 36.12
CA SER A 40 -13.58 -2.30 35.07
C SER A 40 -14.80 -2.00 34.18
N GLY A 41 -15.95 -2.66 34.42
CA GLY A 41 -17.12 -2.55 33.55
C GLY A 41 -17.00 -3.32 32.21
N ILE A 42 -15.86 -3.98 31.96
CA ILE A 42 -15.61 -4.83 30.78
C ILE A 42 -15.46 -6.28 31.25
N THR A 43 -16.09 -7.22 30.54
CA THR A 43 -16.00 -8.66 30.85
C THR A 43 -14.75 -9.29 30.25
N ALA A 44 -14.34 -10.45 30.77
CA ALA A 44 -13.20 -11.18 30.22
C ALA A 44 -13.48 -11.63 28.77
N LEU A 45 -14.71 -12.06 28.50
CA LEU A 45 -15.16 -12.42 27.16
C LEU A 45 -15.19 -11.25 26.19
N GLU A 46 -15.61 -10.05 26.63
CA GLU A 46 -15.55 -8.84 25.80
C GLU A 46 -14.11 -8.53 25.40
N LYS A 47 -13.17 -8.61 26.37
CA LYS A 47 -11.75 -8.42 26.10
C LYS A 47 -11.22 -9.45 25.09
N ASP A 48 -11.53 -10.72 25.27
CA ASP A 48 -11.06 -11.79 24.37
C ASP A 48 -11.63 -11.66 22.96
N ASN A 49 -12.90 -11.24 22.83
CA ASN A 49 -13.52 -10.96 21.55
C ASN A 49 -12.83 -9.79 20.85
N TRP A 50 -12.50 -8.72 21.58
CA TRP A 50 -11.76 -7.60 21.01
C TRP A 50 -10.37 -7.98 20.56
N ILE A 51 -9.63 -8.75 21.36
CA ILE A 51 -8.29 -9.24 20.98
C ILE A 51 -8.38 -10.01 19.65
N ARG A 52 -9.34 -10.93 19.54
CA ARG A 52 -9.52 -11.75 18.33
C ARG A 52 -9.97 -10.92 17.12
N SER A 53 -10.99 -10.08 17.27
CA SER A 53 -11.49 -9.23 16.18
C SER A 53 -10.38 -8.29 15.69
N ARG A 54 -9.67 -7.64 16.62
CA ARG A 54 -8.62 -6.70 16.28
C ARG A 54 -7.43 -7.38 15.60
N THR A 55 -7.05 -8.57 16.07
CA THR A 55 -5.98 -9.36 15.44
C THR A 55 -6.37 -9.71 14.00
N PHE A 56 -7.60 -10.16 13.77
CA PHE A 56 -8.10 -10.49 12.44
C PHE A 56 -8.14 -9.27 11.50
N GLU A 57 -8.70 -8.15 11.97
CA GLU A 57 -8.74 -6.90 11.23
C GLU A 57 -7.33 -6.41 10.86
N ASN A 58 -6.40 -6.40 11.82
CA ASN A 58 -5.02 -6.00 11.57
C ASN A 58 -4.36 -6.87 10.51
N VAL A 59 -4.53 -8.20 10.59
CA VAL A 59 -3.98 -9.13 9.60
C VAL A 59 -4.60 -8.89 8.22
N ALA A 60 -5.93 -8.77 8.13
CA ALA A 60 -6.62 -8.53 6.87
C ALA A 60 -6.20 -7.19 6.23
N ASN A 61 -6.13 -6.13 7.04
CA ASN A 61 -5.67 -4.82 6.59
C ASN A 61 -4.21 -4.87 6.15
N THR A 62 -3.34 -5.58 6.89
CA THR A 62 -1.92 -5.70 6.52
C THR A 62 -1.77 -6.38 5.16
N ILE A 63 -2.48 -7.48 4.94
CA ILE A 63 -2.48 -8.20 3.66
C ILE A 63 -2.99 -7.29 2.54
N SER A 64 -4.08 -6.56 2.78
CA SER A 64 -4.64 -5.62 1.81
C SER A 64 -3.64 -4.53 1.45
N THR A 65 -3.01 -3.90 2.45
CA THR A 65 -2.00 -2.84 2.27
C THR A 65 -0.77 -3.34 1.52
N LEU A 66 -0.23 -4.52 1.87
CA LEU A 66 0.91 -5.11 1.17
C LEU A 66 0.55 -5.50 -0.28
N LYS A 67 -0.68 -5.95 -0.52
CA LYS A 67 -1.17 -6.22 -1.88
C LYS A 67 -1.28 -4.94 -2.70
N SER A 68 -1.88 -3.89 -2.14
CA SER A 68 -1.95 -2.57 -2.79
C SER A 68 -0.56 -1.98 -3.05
N LEU A 69 0.40 -2.18 -2.14
CA LEU A 69 1.80 -1.83 -2.36
C LEU A 69 2.36 -2.55 -3.58
N GLY A 70 2.18 -3.88 -3.66
CA GLY A 70 2.65 -4.67 -4.80
C GLY A 70 2.03 -4.24 -6.12
N GLN A 71 0.73 -3.91 -6.12
CA GLN A 71 0.04 -3.37 -7.29
C GLN A 71 0.60 -2.01 -7.71
N LEU A 72 0.85 -1.11 -6.75
CA LEU A 72 1.44 0.20 -7.02
C LEU A 72 2.83 0.09 -7.67
N VAL A 73 3.65 -0.86 -7.21
CA VAL A 73 4.98 -1.14 -7.79
C VAL A 73 4.87 -1.63 -9.23
N ASP A 74 3.86 -2.45 -9.54
CA ASP A 74 3.67 -3.03 -10.88
C ASP A 74 3.06 -2.02 -11.88
N GLU A 75 2.13 -1.18 -11.41
CA GLU A 75 1.43 -0.19 -12.24
C GLU A 75 2.29 1.04 -12.60
N ILE A 76 3.25 1.44 -11.75
CA ILE A 76 4.08 2.63 -11.96
C ILE A 76 5.44 2.23 -12.54
N PRO A 77 5.65 2.37 -13.87
CA PRO A 77 6.93 2.05 -14.48
C PRO A 77 8.04 2.96 -13.93
N ASN A 78 9.19 2.35 -13.61
CA ASN A 78 10.38 3.01 -13.03
C ASN A 78 10.23 3.48 -11.56
N MET A 79 9.31 2.91 -10.77
CA MET A 79 9.26 3.20 -9.34
C MET A 79 10.50 2.67 -8.61
N VAL A 80 11.30 3.57 -8.03
CA VAL A 80 12.47 3.23 -7.22
C VAL A 80 12.07 2.89 -5.78
N VAL A 81 11.99 1.59 -5.46
CA VAL A 81 11.78 1.13 -4.07
C VAL A 81 13.11 1.12 -3.33
N GLN A 82 13.24 1.96 -2.31
CA GLN A 82 14.45 2.03 -1.49
C GLN A 82 14.59 0.82 -0.55
N ASP A 83 15.82 0.49 -0.16
CA ASP A 83 16.13 -0.67 0.68
C ASP A 83 15.40 -0.63 2.04
N HIS A 84 15.20 0.56 2.61
CA HIS A 84 14.48 0.70 3.88
C HIS A 84 13.01 0.29 3.75
N ILE A 85 12.37 0.52 2.60
CA ILE A 85 10.99 0.08 2.34
C ILE A 85 10.96 -1.45 2.25
N ASN A 86 11.92 -2.05 1.52
CA ASN A 86 12.04 -3.50 1.42
C ASN A 86 12.21 -4.14 2.81
N SER A 87 13.06 -3.55 3.67
CA SER A 87 13.26 -4.02 5.04
C SER A 87 11.97 -3.97 5.88
N LYS A 88 11.18 -2.89 5.77
CA LYS A 88 9.88 -2.74 6.46
C LYS A 88 8.86 -3.78 5.97
N VAL A 89 8.79 -4.01 4.66
CA VAL A 89 7.90 -5.02 4.07
C VAL A 89 8.26 -6.42 4.54
N ARG A 90 9.55 -6.78 4.53
CA ARG A 90 10.03 -8.07 5.05
C ARG A 90 9.73 -8.22 6.54
N ALA A 91 9.96 -7.17 7.33
CA ALA A 91 9.64 -7.18 8.75
C ALA A 91 8.13 -7.37 8.99
N SER A 92 7.27 -6.68 8.23
CA SER A 92 5.81 -6.85 8.29
C SER A 92 5.38 -8.29 7.96
N LEU A 93 5.95 -8.90 6.91
CA LEU A 93 5.70 -10.31 6.56
C LEU A 93 6.16 -11.28 7.65
N ASN A 94 7.30 -11.00 8.29
CA ASN A 94 7.79 -11.80 9.41
C ASN A 94 6.86 -11.69 10.62
N CYS A 95 6.36 -10.49 10.94
CA CYS A 95 5.35 -10.28 11.98
C CYS A 95 4.05 -11.04 11.65
N LEU A 96 3.58 -11.02 10.40
CA LEU A 96 2.44 -11.84 9.98
C LEU A 96 2.67 -13.34 10.17
N ALA A 97 3.89 -13.84 9.90
CA ALA A 97 4.25 -15.22 10.18
C ALA A 97 4.24 -15.51 11.69
N ALA A 98 4.76 -14.59 12.50
CA ALA A 98 4.74 -14.68 13.96
C ALA A 98 3.31 -14.70 14.52
N VAL A 99 2.37 -13.92 13.95
CA VAL A 99 0.94 -13.99 14.32
C VAL A 99 0.41 -15.42 14.15
N ARG A 100 0.72 -16.09 13.03
CA ARG A 100 0.27 -17.47 12.78
C ARG A 100 0.83 -18.44 13.80
N GLN A 101 2.10 -18.28 14.16
CA GLN A 101 2.74 -19.09 15.20
C GLN A 101 2.11 -18.83 16.58
N SER A 102 1.98 -17.57 16.99
CA SER A 102 1.38 -17.17 18.27
C SER A 102 -0.08 -17.66 18.39
N LEU A 103 -0.85 -17.67 17.29
CA LEU A 103 -2.20 -18.27 17.26
C LEU A 103 -2.17 -19.79 17.44
N SER A 104 -1.16 -20.49 16.92
CA SER A 104 -1.01 -21.94 17.11
C SER A 104 -0.58 -22.33 18.53
N GLU A 105 0.11 -21.42 19.23
CA GLU A 105 0.54 -21.56 20.62
C GLU A 105 -0.54 -21.10 21.62
N GLU A 106 -1.73 -20.72 21.13
CA GLU A 106 -2.85 -20.16 21.91
C GLU A 106 -2.51 -18.84 22.65
N ASP A 107 -1.42 -18.16 22.27
CA ASP A 107 -1.03 -16.85 22.82
C ASP A 107 -1.65 -15.71 22.01
N TYR A 108 -2.92 -15.42 22.31
CA TYR A 108 -3.69 -14.36 21.64
C TYR A 108 -3.17 -12.95 21.91
N LEU A 109 -2.53 -12.70 23.05
CA LEU A 109 -1.99 -11.37 23.37
C LEU A 109 -0.74 -11.08 22.55
N LYS A 110 0.13 -12.08 22.39
CA LYS A 110 1.29 -11.98 21.52
C LYS A 110 0.87 -11.88 20.05
N ALA A 111 -0.11 -12.69 19.62
CA ALA A 111 -0.69 -12.58 18.28
C ALA A 111 -1.24 -11.18 17.99
N LEU A 112 -1.91 -10.55 18.96
CA LEU A 112 -2.38 -9.17 18.81
C LEU A 112 -1.22 -8.18 18.65
N ARG A 113 -0.18 -8.28 19.48
CA ARG A 113 1.00 -7.41 19.39
C ARG A 113 1.69 -7.55 18.03
N ASP A 114 1.97 -8.79 17.62
CA ASP A 114 2.58 -9.08 16.33
C ASP A 114 1.71 -8.55 15.17
N SER A 115 0.38 -8.59 15.29
CA SER A 115 -0.54 -8.04 14.29
C SER A 115 -0.50 -6.51 14.20
N ILE A 116 -0.29 -5.83 15.33
CA ILE A 116 -0.15 -4.36 15.40
C ILE A 116 1.16 -3.95 14.74
N ASP A 117 2.25 -4.63 15.07
CA ASP A 117 3.56 -4.37 14.46
C ASP A 117 3.53 -4.63 12.95
N ALA A 118 2.83 -5.68 12.52
CA ALA A 118 2.67 -6.02 11.11
C ALA A 118 1.97 -4.90 10.31
N ILE A 119 0.82 -4.41 10.79
CA ILE A 119 0.06 -3.34 10.12
C ILE A 119 0.84 -2.04 10.12
N GLU A 120 1.48 -1.68 11.24
CA GLU A 120 2.25 -0.44 11.36
C GLU A 120 3.44 -0.43 10.39
N LEU A 121 4.16 -1.55 10.26
CA LEU A 121 5.26 -1.68 9.30
C LEU A 121 4.78 -1.63 7.84
N ALA A 122 3.66 -2.26 7.53
CA ALA A 122 3.08 -2.21 6.18
C ALA A 122 2.63 -0.80 5.81
N GLU A 123 1.94 -0.10 6.70
CA GLU A 123 1.51 1.28 6.48
C GLU A 123 2.70 2.24 6.39
N LYS A 124 3.72 2.08 7.25
CA LYS A 124 4.98 2.86 7.18
C LYS A 124 5.77 2.61 5.90
N ALA A 125 5.60 1.46 5.25
CA ALA A 125 6.20 1.17 3.96
C ALA A 125 5.38 1.79 2.83
N PHE A 126 4.05 1.64 2.87
CA PHE A 126 3.14 2.14 1.84
C PHE A 126 3.08 3.68 1.78
N PHE A 127 3.00 4.33 2.93
CA PHE A 127 2.94 5.80 3.05
C PHE A 127 4.32 6.44 3.27
N ASP A 128 5.40 5.74 2.95
CA ASP A 128 6.74 6.33 3.02
C ASP A 128 6.82 7.53 2.05
N PRO A 129 7.38 8.68 2.46
CA PRO A 129 7.48 9.85 1.58
C PRO A 129 8.12 9.53 0.23
N THR A 130 9.07 8.58 0.21
CA THR A 130 9.81 8.18 -0.99
C THR A 130 8.97 7.34 -1.96
N MET A 131 7.89 6.71 -1.48
CA MET A 131 6.90 6.01 -2.30
C MET A 131 5.87 6.97 -2.92
N VAL A 132 5.55 8.06 -2.23
CA VAL A 132 4.57 9.06 -2.69
C VAL A 132 5.22 10.18 -3.51
N SER A 133 6.54 10.41 -3.37
CA SER A 133 7.25 11.54 -3.98
C SER A 133 7.69 11.35 -5.43
N MET A 134 7.44 10.20 -6.05
CA MET A 134 7.71 10.02 -7.47
C MET A 134 6.49 10.35 -8.31
N LEU A 135 6.14 11.65 -8.31
CA LEU A 135 5.95 12.34 -9.59
C LEU A 135 7.28 12.28 -10.36
N TYR A 136 7.67 11.06 -10.76
CA TYR A 136 8.76 10.82 -11.67
C TYR A 136 8.31 11.49 -12.96
N PHE A 137 8.99 12.58 -13.32
CA PHE A 137 8.79 13.27 -14.59
C PHE A 137 8.58 12.20 -15.68
N PRO A 138 7.34 12.07 -16.22
CA PRO A 138 7.05 11.12 -17.28
C PRO A 138 8.12 11.23 -18.36
N ASP A 139 8.45 10.15 -19.06
CA ASP A 139 9.48 10.22 -20.11
C ASP A 139 9.19 11.34 -21.12
N GLU A 140 7.92 11.72 -21.28
CA GLU A 140 7.43 12.91 -22.00
C GLU A 140 8.11 14.21 -21.58
N HIS A 141 8.40 14.41 -20.28
CA HIS A 141 9.12 15.58 -19.80
C HIS A 141 10.63 15.49 -20.02
N LYS A 142 11.22 14.29 -20.05
CA LYS A 142 12.61 14.12 -20.52
C LYS A 142 12.68 14.50 -22.00
N TYR A 143 11.76 14.02 -22.83
CA TYR A 143 11.68 14.41 -24.24
C TYR A 143 11.42 15.91 -24.41
N ALA A 144 10.56 16.53 -23.59
CA ALA A 144 10.32 17.98 -23.66
C ALA A 144 11.59 18.82 -23.39
N ILE A 145 12.50 18.32 -22.53
CA ILE A 145 13.79 18.98 -22.26
C ILE A 145 14.79 18.73 -23.40
N TYR A 146 14.88 17.50 -23.92
CA TYR A 146 15.91 17.12 -24.89
C TYR A 146 15.54 17.38 -26.36
N MET A 147 14.26 17.30 -26.73
CA MET A 147 13.81 17.47 -28.12
C MET A 147 14.20 18.83 -28.72
N PRO A 148 14.04 19.99 -28.03
CA PRO A 148 14.43 21.28 -28.58
C PRO A 148 15.94 21.39 -28.88
N LEU A 149 16.78 20.68 -28.12
CA LEU A 149 18.24 20.68 -28.29
C LEU A 149 18.71 19.70 -29.37
N PHE A 150 18.15 18.48 -29.39
CA PHE A 150 18.63 17.41 -30.26
C PHE A 150 17.96 17.38 -31.64
N VAL A 151 16.69 17.79 -31.77
CA VAL A 151 15.96 17.75 -33.05
C VAL A 151 16.62 18.66 -34.11
N PRO A 152 16.99 19.92 -33.82
CA PRO A 152 17.61 20.79 -34.81
C PRO A 152 18.95 20.25 -35.35
N THR A 153 19.73 19.57 -34.51
CA THR A 153 21.03 19.01 -34.89
C THR A 153 20.88 17.65 -35.59
N SER A 154 19.89 16.84 -35.19
CA SER A 154 19.69 15.48 -35.72
C SER A 154 19.08 15.48 -37.11
N VAL A 155 18.17 16.42 -37.42
CA VAL A 155 17.46 16.46 -38.71
C VAL A 155 18.41 16.65 -39.91
N PRO A 156 19.35 17.63 -39.92
CA PRO A 156 20.30 17.80 -41.02
C PRO A 156 21.24 16.62 -41.16
N LEU A 157 21.67 16.02 -40.04
CA LEU A 157 22.58 14.89 -39.99
C LEU A 157 21.97 13.65 -40.65
N LEU A 158 20.71 13.34 -40.30
CA LEU A 158 19.95 12.24 -40.92
C LEU A 158 19.69 12.49 -42.41
N ALA A 159 19.34 13.73 -42.78
CA ALA A 159 19.11 14.08 -44.19
C ALA A 159 20.39 13.93 -45.04
N ALA A 160 21.56 14.30 -44.50
CA ALA A 160 22.84 14.10 -45.16
C ALA A 160 23.17 12.61 -45.33
N LEU A 161 22.94 11.82 -44.28
CA LEU A 161 23.17 10.37 -44.27
C LEU A 161 22.31 9.65 -45.33
N VAL A 162 21.02 10.00 -45.41
CA VAL A 162 20.10 9.43 -46.41
C VAL A 162 20.51 9.79 -47.84
N LYS A 163 20.96 11.03 -48.09
CA LYS A 163 21.46 11.46 -49.40
C LYS A 163 22.68 10.64 -49.83
N GLU A 164 23.63 10.41 -48.92
CA GLU A 164 24.84 9.67 -49.24
C GLU A 164 24.56 8.19 -49.51
N ILE A 165 23.68 7.56 -48.71
CA ILE A 165 23.24 6.18 -48.96
C ILE A 165 22.53 6.05 -50.32
N LYS A 166 21.67 7.00 -50.69
CA LYS A 166 21.01 6.99 -52.01
C LYS A 166 22.03 7.10 -53.13
N LYS A 167 22.99 8.03 -53.04
CA LYS A 167 24.07 8.16 -54.03
C LYS A 167 24.89 6.88 -54.17
N LEU A 168 25.25 6.24 -53.07
CA LEU A 168 26.00 4.98 -53.09
C LEU A 168 25.21 3.85 -53.76
N LYS A 169 23.91 3.73 -53.46
CA LYS A 169 23.03 2.75 -54.11
C LYS A 169 22.84 3.02 -55.60
N GLN A 170 22.71 4.29 -56.00
CA GLN A 170 22.53 4.68 -57.39
C GLN A 170 23.80 4.42 -58.21
N LYS A 171 24.98 4.75 -57.65
CA LYS A 171 26.28 4.41 -58.24
C LYS A 171 26.50 2.90 -58.38
N LYS A 172 26.05 2.10 -57.41
CA LYS A 172 26.10 0.62 -57.53
C LYS A 172 25.21 0.12 -58.68
N LYS A 173 23.96 0.60 -58.77
CA LYS A 173 23.05 0.25 -59.87
C LYS A 173 23.57 0.68 -61.24
N GLU A 174 24.19 1.84 -61.33
CA GLU A 174 24.81 2.33 -62.58
C GLU A 174 26.05 1.53 -62.98
N LYS A 175 26.84 1.05 -62.01
CA LYS A 175 27.96 0.13 -62.27
C LYS A 175 27.46 -1.25 -62.74
N GLU A 176 26.48 -1.83 -62.06
CA GLU A 176 25.87 -3.12 -62.42
C GLU A 176 25.14 -3.06 -63.79
N ALA A 177 24.56 -1.91 -64.15
CA ALA A 177 23.93 -1.70 -65.45
C ALA A 177 24.93 -1.47 -66.60
N LYS A 178 26.15 -1.03 -66.29
CA LYS A 178 27.24 -0.92 -67.26
C LYS A 178 27.95 -2.26 -67.48
N GLU A 179 28.18 -3.05 -66.43
CA GLU A 179 28.74 -4.42 -66.54
C GLU A 179 27.81 -5.43 -67.24
N LYS A 180 26.49 -5.18 -67.29
CA LYS A 180 25.54 -6.03 -68.05
C LYS A 180 25.35 -5.62 -69.52
N LYS A 181 25.99 -4.53 -69.96
CA LYS A 181 25.92 -4.00 -71.33
C LYS A 181 27.22 -4.19 -72.13
N GLU A 182 28.27 -4.69 -71.49
CA GLU A 182 29.42 -5.35 -72.14
C GLU A 182 29.19 -6.87 -72.14
#